data_AF-A0A351R0Q2-F1
#
_entry.id   AF-A0A351R0Q2-F1
#
_cell.length_a   1.000
_cell.length_b   1.000
_cell.length_c   1.000
_cell.angle_alpha   90.00
_cell.angle_beta   90.00
_cell.angle_gamma   90.00
#
_symmetry.space_group_name_H-M   'P 1'
#
loop_
_entity.id
_entity.type
_entity.pdbx_description
1 polymer ?
#
loop_
_entity_poly.entity_id
_entity_poly.type
_entity_poly.pdbx_seq_one_letter_code
_entity_poly.pdbx_strand_id
1 'polypeptide(L)' 'CGGKLSQEEIKLLPMGARLMTYECGMRFLMDYIQGDIYFKIHRPGQNLDRARTQFKLVSDMEHKWKVMENIVKKYM' A
#
# COMPACT_ATOMS: atom_id res chain seq x y z
N CYS A 1 20.83 1.52 -0.73
CA CYS A 1 20.93 2.81 -0.01
C CYS A 1 22.32 3.11 0.57
N GLY A 2 23.42 2.41 0.21
CA GLY A 2 24.79 2.81 0.59
C GLY A 2 25.01 3.09 2.09
N GLY A 3 24.34 2.36 3.00
CA GLY A 3 24.40 2.60 4.45
C GLY A 3 23.54 3.74 4.99
N LYS A 4 22.71 4.39 4.16
CA LYS A 4 21.88 5.55 4.55
C LYS A 4 20.59 5.22 5.31
N LEU A 5 20.21 3.94 5.38
CA LEU A 5 19.03 3.50 6.13
C LEU A 5 19.51 2.82 7.42
N SER A 6 18.87 3.17 8.53
CA SER A 6 18.99 2.46 9.79
C SER A 6 18.45 1.03 9.66
N GLN A 7 18.89 0.16 10.57
CA GLN A 7 18.41 -1.23 10.63
C GLN A 7 16.89 -1.31 10.84
N GLU A 8 16.32 -0.37 11.60
CA GLU A 8 14.87 -0.32 11.83
C GLU A 8 14.11 0.10 10.57
N GLU A 9 14.63 1.07 9.80
CA GLU A 9 14.02 1.45 8.52
C GLU A 9 14.02 0.29 7.52
N ILE A 10 15.11 -0.49 7.45
CA ILE A 10 15.19 -1.68 6.60
C ILE A 10 14.13 -2.71 7.05
N LYS A 11 14.08 -3.01 8.36
CA LYS A 11 13.12 -3.95 8.94
C LYS A 11 11.67 -3.55 8.68
N LEU A 12 11.37 -2.25 8.66
CA LEU A 12 10.02 -1.72 8.44
C LEU A 12 9.61 -1.61 6.96
N LEU A 13 10.48 -1.92 5.99
CA LEU A 13 10.12 -1.86 4.57
C LEU A 13 8.83 -2.63 4.20
N PRO A 14 8.57 -3.86 4.69
CA PRO A 14 7.32 -4.57 4.41
C PRO A 14 6.10 -3.86 5.01
N MET A 15 6.26 -3.33 6.23
CA MET A 15 5.23 -2.56 6.92
C MET A 15 4.92 -1.25 6.18
N GLY A 16 5.95 -0.53 5.74
CA GLY A 16 5.80 0.70 4.96
C GLY A 16 5.03 0.46 3.66
N ALA A 17 5.37 -0.59 2.92
CA ALA A 17 4.65 -0.97 1.70
C ALA A 17 3.16 -1.26 1.97
N ARG A 18 2.86 -2.05 3.01
CA ARG A 18 1.47 -2.36 3.40
C ARG A 18 0.71 -1.11 3.80
N LEU A 19 1.30 -0.27 4.67
CA LEU A 19 0.67 0.93 5.21
C LEU A 19 0.35 1.94 4.12
N MET A 20 1.29 2.25 3.23
CA MET A 20 1.07 3.21 2.13
C MET A 20 0.00 2.73 1.16
N THR A 21 -0.01 1.42 0.85
CA THR A 21 -1.03 0.82 -0.02
C THR A 21 -2.42 0.90 0.63
N TYR A 22 -2.50 0.61 1.93
CA TYR A 22 -3.74 0.70 2.70
C TYR A 22 -4.26 2.14 2.80
N GLU A 23 -3.41 3.10 3.17
CA GLU A 23 -3.75 4.53 3.22
C GLU A 23 -4.28 5.01 1.87
N CYS A 24 -3.60 4.66 0.77
CA CYS A 24 -4.02 5.04 -0.57
C CYS A 24 -5.40 4.43 -0.94
N GLY A 25 -5.63 3.16 -0.60
CA GLY A 25 -6.93 2.50 -0.77
C GLY A 25 -8.05 3.20 -0.01
N MET A 26 -7.80 3.58 1.24
CA MET A 26 -8.74 4.35 2.07
C MET A 26 -9.04 5.72 1.45
N ARG A 27 -8.03 6.41 0.92
CA ARG A 27 -8.23 7.72 0.25
C ARG A 27 -9.07 7.60 -1.01
N PHE A 28 -8.85 6.58 -1.83
CA PHE A 28 -9.72 6.33 -2.99
C PHE A 28 -11.15 6.00 -2.60
N LEU A 29 -11.35 5.18 -1.55
CA LEU A 29 -12.68 4.84 -1.07
C LEU A 29 -13.41 6.08 -0.51
N MET A 30 -12.71 6.90 0.28
CA MET A 30 -13.24 8.13 0.83
C MET A 30 -13.62 9.11 -0.28
N ASP A 31 -12.77 9.29 -1.28
CA ASP A 31 -13.05 10.17 -2.41
C ASP A 31 -14.27 9.69 -3.21
N TYR A 32 -14.41 8.37 -3.43
CA TYR A 32 -15.60 7.80 -4.05
C TYR A 32 -16.89 8.10 -3.27
N ILE A 33 -16.85 7.96 -1.94
CA ILE A 33 -18.01 8.26 -1.06
C ILE A 33 -18.35 9.76 -1.09
N GLN A 34 -17.34 10.62 -1.27
CA GLN A 34 -17.52 12.07 -1.35
C GLN A 34 -17.92 12.58 -2.74
N GLY A 35 -18.06 11.70 -3.74
CA GLY A 35 -18.45 12.08 -5.09
C GLY A 35 -17.27 12.46 -6.00
N ASP A 36 -16.10 11.86 -5.80
CA ASP A 36 -14.92 11.96 -6.66
C ASP A 36 -14.38 13.40 -6.82
N ILE A 37 -14.19 14.11 -5.70
CA ILE A 37 -13.80 15.53 -5.66
C ILE A 37 -12.29 15.78 -5.62
N TYR A 38 -11.51 14.79 -5.24
CA TYR A 38 -10.06 14.91 -5.04
C TYR A 38 -9.26 14.31 -6.19
N PHE A 39 -9.53 13.05 -6.57
CA PHE A 39 -8.81 12.38 -7.65
C PHE A 39 -9.56 12.53 -8.97
N LYS A 40 -8.82 12.88 -10.03
CA LYS A 40 -9.38 12.90 -11.38
C LYS A 40 -9.88 11.50 -11.80
N ILE A 41 -11.12 11.46 -12.26
CA ILE A 41 -11.77 10.28 -12.84
C ILE A 41 -12.09 10.48 -14.32
N HIS A 42 -12.26 9.38 -15.04
CA HIS A 42 -12.61 9.31 -16.46
C HIS A 42 -13.88 8.47 -16.69
N ARG A 43 -14.38 7.80 -15.65
CA ARG A 43 -15.63 7.02 -15.67
C ARG A 43 -16.22 6.94 -14.26
N PRO A 44 -17.56 6.76 -14.13
CA PRO A 44 -18.19 6.48 -12.84
C PRO A 44 -17.59 5.24 -12.17
N GLY A 45 -17.38 5.31 -10.85
CA GLY A 45 -16.87 4.18 -10.06
C GLY A 45 -15.35 3.93 -10.17
N GLN A 46 -14.59 4.76 -10.91
CA GLN A 46 -13.16 4.55 -11.07
C GLN A 46 -12.39 4.54 -9.74
N ASN A 47 -12.73 5.41 -8.78
CA ASN A 47 -12.09 5.43 -7.47
C ASN A 47 -12.46 4.20 -6.62
N LEU A 48 -13.69 3.67 -6.75
CA LEU A 48 -14.07 2.41 -6.12
C LEU A 48 -13.23 1.23 -6.65
N ASP A 49 -13.01 1.17 -7.96
CA ASP A 49 -12.15 0.13 -8.57
C ASP A 49 -10.69 0.26 -8.11
N ARG A 50 -10.19 1.50 -8.01
CA ARG A 50 -8.85 1.78 -7.46
C ARG A 50 -8.76 1.30 -6.01
N ALA A 51 -9.72 1.64 -5.16
CA ALA A 51 -9.77 1.21 -3.76
C ALA A 51 -9.76 -0.32 -3.63
N ARG A 52 -10.60 -1.03 -4.39
CA ARG A 52 -10.64 -2.50 -4.43
C ARG A 52 -9.28 -3.12 -4.77
N THR A 53 -8.59 -2.54 -5.75
CA THR A 53 -7.26 -3.00 -6.15
C THR A 53 -6.25 -2.84 -5.01
N GLN A 54 -6.23 -1.67 -4.35
CA GLN A 54 -5.34 -1.42 -3.21
C GLN A 54 -5.62 -2.39 -2.05
N PHE A 55 -6.89 -2.65 -1.71
CA PHE A 55 -7.22 -3.60 -0.65
C PHE A 55 -6.88 -5.05 -1.02
N LYS A 56 -7.02 -5.43 -2.28
CA LYS A 56 -6.57 -6.75 -2.74
C LYS A 56 -5.05 -6.89 -2.62
N LEU A 57 -4.29 -5.84 -2.96
CA LEU A 57 -2.83 -5.83 -2.78
C LEU A 57 -2.44 -5.93 -1.30
N VAL A 58 -3.11 -5.20 -0.40
CA VAL A 58 -2.88 -5.31 1.05
C VAL A 58 -3.13 -6.75 1.53
N SER A 59 -4.27 -7.34 1.16
CA SER A 59 -4.58 -8.74 1.52
C SER A 59 -3.53 -9.72 1.00
N ASP A 60 -3.01 -9.51 -0.22
CA ASP A 60 -1.97 -10.34 -0.78
C ASP A 60 -0.61 -10.18 -0.06
N MET A 61 -0.26 -8.95 0.33
CA MET A 61 0.91 -8.67 1.18
C MET A 61 0.80 -9.35 2.55
N GLU A 62 -0.39 -9.35 3.15
CA GLU A 62 -0.66 -10.02 4.42
C GLU A 62 -0.52 -11.55 4.30
N HIS A 63 -1.05 -12.16 3.23
CA HIS A 63 -0.83 -13.58 2.97
C HIS A 63 0.65 -13.92 2.72
N LYS A 64 1.41 -12.99 2.13
CA LYS A 64 2.84 -13.13 1.82
C LYS A 64 3.75 -12.53 2.89
N TRP A 65 3.22 -12.20 4.07
CA TRP A 65 3.95 -11.42 5.08
C TRP A 65 5.32 -12.02 5.42
N LYS A 66 5.36 -13.32 5.74
CA LYS A 66 6.59 -14.05 6.06
C LYS A 66 7.60 -14.04 4.89
N VAL A 67 7.12 -14.08 3.64
CA VAL A 67 7.98 -14.02 2.46
C VAL A 67 8.64 -12.65 2.36
N MET A 68 7.86 -11.57 2.55
CA MET A 68 8.37 -10.20 2.53
C MET A 68 9.40 -9.95 3.64
N GLU A 69 9.11 -10.40 4.87
CA GLU A 69 10.06 -10.32 5.99
C GLU A 69 11.36 -11.08 5.69
N ASN A 70 11.27 -12.30 5.15
CA ASN A 70 12.43 -13.10 4.82
C ASN A 70 13.28 -12.50 3.70
N ILE A 71 12.66 -11.81 2.73
CA ILE A 71 13.39 -11.07 1.69
C ILE A 71 14.20 -9.94 2.33
N VAL A 72 13.58 -9.14 3.20
CA VAL A 72 14.25 -8.00 3.86
C VAL A 72 15.38 -8.47 4.78
N LYS A 73 15.18 -9.55 5.53
CA LYS A 73 16.21 -10.15 6.40
C LYS A 73 17.49 -10.55 5.67
N LYS A 74 17.45 -10.80 4.36
CA LYS A 74 18.67 -11.11 3.56
C LYS A 74 19.60 -9.91 3.38
N TYR A 75 19.11 -8.70 3.62
CA TYR A 75 19.82 -7.45 3.40
C TYR A 75 20.09 -6.68 4.70
N MET A 76 19.75 -7.27 5.84
CA MET A 76 20.12 -6.80 7.17
C MET A 76 21.47 -7.42 7.56
#